data_AF-A0A1Z8REQ5-F1
#
_entry.id   AF-A0A1Z8REQ5-F1
#
_cell.length_a   1.000
_cell.length_b   1.000
_cell.length_c   1.000
_cell.angle_alpha   90.00
_cell.angle_beta   90.00
_cell.angle_gamma   90.00
#
_symmetry.space_group_name_H-M   'P 1'
#
loop_
_entity.id
_entity.type
_entity.pdbx_description
1 polymer ?
#
loop_
_entity_poly.entity_id
_entity_poly.type
_entity_poly.pdbx_seq_one_letter_code
_entity_poly.pdbx_strand_id
1 'polypeptide(L)'
;MMKVNDFQKYEVTLSISYEDYFSLIYDTKYLIEARLGPDRTFIAKKSIYGNSRKKAVQKAVQWFWKDFKGALGPVHKVMTVNDPFDEVSYDDGFACNDLANKYLEDETIERVLEQADGDLARDDSEGSENHPPNSLKRIRRRRKEDVEIAPRLFQTSGGSIYYKTSEPPMGKGMRSKSKSVKLSSKSLEKALREVSRRGLDKCVTTRLSKQAA
;
A
#
# COMPACT_ATOMS: atom_id res chain seq x y z
N MET A 1 13.65 29.66 -6.24
CA MET A 1 13.13 28.43 -6.89
C MET A 1 14.33 27.53 -7.16
N MET A 2 14.64 26.60 -6.26
CA MET A 2 15.82 25.73 -6.39
C MET A 2 15.58 24.67 -7.47
N LYS A 3 16.58 24.46 -8.34
CA LYS A 3 16.63 23.32 -9.25
C LYS A 3 16.71 22.06 -8.40
N VAL A 4 15.64 21.27 -8.37
CA VAL A 4 15.64 19.95 -7.74
C VAL A 4 16.71 19.11 -8.46
N ASN A 5 17.64 18.53 -7.71
CA ASN A 5 18.79 17.78 -8.23
C ASN A 5 18.37 16.70 -9.24
N ASP A 6 18.75 16.86 -10.50
CA ASP A 6 18.43 15.92 -11.58
C ASP A 6 19.25 14.60 -11.54
N PHE A 7 20.06 14.36 -10.50
CA PHE A 7 21.07 13.28 -10.50
C PHE A 7 21.33 12.64 -9.12
N GLN A 8 20.29 12.33 -8.35
CA GLN A 8 20.45 11.44 -7.20
C GLN A 8 20.91 10.07 -7.67
N LYS A 9 21.98 9.55 -7.05
CA LYS A 9 22.58 8.25 -7.36
C LYS A 9 21.95 7.19 -6.46
N TYR A 10 21.37 6.18 -7.09
CA TYR A 10 20.87 4.97 -6.45
C TYR A 10 21.73 3.79 -6.90
N GLU A 11 21.87 2.80 -6.04
CA GLU A 11 22.56 1.55 -6.29
C GLU A 11 21.52 0.44 -6.38
N VAL A 12 21.58 -0.30 -7.49
CA VAL A 12 20.83 -1.53 -7.71
C VAL A 12 21.75 -2.69 -7.40
N THR A 13 21.28 -3.61 -6.57
CA THR A 13 21.99 -4.84 -6.23
C THR A 13 21.23 -6.01 -6.83
N LEU A 14 21.95 -6.88 -7.54
CA LEU A 14 21.45 -8.15 -8.05
C LEU A 14 22.08 -9.29 -7.26
N SER A 15 21.23 -10.11 -6.63
CA SER A 15 21.61 -11.33 -5.92
C SER A 15 21.33 -12.55 -6.80
N ILE A 16 22.38 -13.04 -7.47
CA ILE A 16 22.30 -14.08 -8.49
C ILE A 16 22.74 -15.42 -7.91
N SER A 17 22.03 -16.50 -8.21
CA SER A 17 22.43 -17.83 -7.75
C SER A 17 23.73 -18.29 -8.41
N TYR A 18 24.45 -19.20 -7.74
CA TYR A 18 25.70 -19.76 -8.28
C TYR A 18 25.52 -20.36 -9.68
N GLU A 19 24.44 -21.13 -9.88
CA GLU A 19 24.16 -21.83 -11.15
C GLU A 19 23.79 -20.86 -12.28
N ASP A 20 22.94 -19.88 -11.98
CA ASP A 20 22.53 -18.86 -12.95
C ASP A 20 23.70 -17.99 -13.37
N TYR A 21 24.60 -17.67 -12.42
CA TYR A 21 25.78 -16.85 -12.67
C TYR A 21 26.65 -17.44 -13.78
N PHE A 22 27.09 -18.70 -13.63
CA PHE A 22 27.96 -19.34 -14.62
C PHE A 22 27.27 -19.57 -15.96
N SER A 23 25.96 -19.77 -15.96
CA SER A 23 25.18 -19.90 -17.18
C SER A 23 25.12 -18.60 -17.97
N LEU A 24 25.18 -17.44 -17.30
CA LEU A 24 24.94 -16.13 -17.90
C LEU A 24 26.18 -15.23 -17.98
N ILE A 25 27.30 -15.61 -17.36
CA ILE A 25 28.51 -14.79 -17.21
C ILE A 25 29.05 -14.22 -18.54
N TYR A 26 28.88 -14.97 -19.64
CA TYR A 26 29.32 -14.55 -20.98
C TYR A 26 28.27 -13.79 -21.78
N ASP A 27 27.00 -13.83 -21.34
CA ASP A 27 25.88 -13.22 -22.07
C ASP A 27 25.72 -11.73 -21.74
N THR A 28 26.09 -11.32 -20.52
CA THR A 28 25.98 -9.93 -20.08
C THR A 28 27.23 -9.43 -19.39
N LYS A 29 27.76 -8.30 -19.86
CA LYS A 29 28.95 -7.64 -19.27
C LYS A 29 28.81 -7.29 -17.78
N TYR A 30 27.57 -7.20 -17.29
CA TYR A 30 27.25 -6.81 -15.92
C TYR A 30 27.51 -7.93 -14.90
N LEU A 31 27.60 -9.18 -15.36
CA LEU A 31 27.93 -10.32 -14.50
C LEU A 31 29.45 -10.49 -14.30
N ILE A 32 30.27 -9.92 -15.17
CA ILE A 32 31.73 -9.99 -15.06
C ILE A 32 32.23 -9.28 -13.78
N GLU A 33 31.54 -8.22 -13.38
CA GLU A 33 31.88 -7.45 -12.16
C GLU A 33 31.27 -8.03 -10.88
N ALA A 34 30.43 -9.07 -10.99
CA ALA A 34 29.82 -9.67 -9.83
C ALA A 34 30.89 -10.28 -8.90
N ARG A 35 30.66 -10.17 -7.60
CA ARG A 35 31.53 -10.75 -6.57
C ARG A 35 30.78 -11.82 -5.81
N LEU A 36 31.48 -12.90 -5.48
CA LEU A 36 30.92 -13.95 -4.64
C LEU A 36 30.68 -13.37 -3.24
N GLY A 37 29.42 -13.30 -2.85
CA GLY A 37 28.95 -12.91 -1.53
C GLY A 37 28.71 -14.10 -0.62
N PRO A 38 28.09 -13.88 0.55
CA PRO A 38 27.65 -14.95 1.43
C PRO A 38 26.66 -15.88 0.72
N ASP A 39 26.51 -17.09 1.25
CA ASP A 39 25.55 -18.11 0.77
C ASP A 39 25.71 -18.54 -0.69
N ARG A 40 26.93 -18.43 -1.23
CA ARG A 40 27.25 -18.78 -2.63
C ARG A 40 26.43 -17.98 -3.65
N THR A 41 26.02 -16.77 -3.28
CA THR A 41 25.33 -15.85 -4.19
C THR A 41 26.32 -14.89 -4.82
N PHE A 42 26.16 -14.60 -6.10
CA PHE A 42 26.94 -13.59 -6.80
C PHE A 42 26.21 -12.25 -6.72
N ILE A 43 26.90 -11.23 -6.22
CA ILE A 43 26.38 -9.89 -6.04
C ILE A 43 26.92 -9.00 -7.14
N ALA A 44 26.04 -8.51 -8.00
CA ALA A 44 26.36 -7.48 -9.00
C ALA A 44 25.73 -6.15 -8.61
N LYS A 45 26.49 -5.06 -8.75
CA LYS A 45 26.04 -3.71 -8.39
C LYS A 45 25.99 -2.82 -9.63
N LYS A 46 24.95 -1.99 -9.73
CA LYS A 46 24.82 -1.01 -10.79
C LYS A 46 24.29 0.31 -10.28
N SER A 47 24.93 1.40 -10.65
CA SER A 47 24.43 2.74 -10.34
C SER A 47 23.36 3.18 -11.34
N ILE A 48 22.27 3.74 -10.82
CA ILE A 48 21.18 4.36 -11.59
C ILE A 48 20.95 5.77 -11.05
N TYR A 49 20.77 6.72 -11.97
CA TYR A 49 20.52 8.11 -11.63
C TYR A 49 19.05 8.45 -11.82
N GLY A 50 18.45 9.10 -10.83
CA GLY A 50 17.07 9.55 -10.84
C GLY A 50 16.91 10.84 -10.06
N ASN A 51 15.72 11.41 -10.11
CA ASN A 51 15.31 12.54 -9.26
C ASN A 51 14.48 12.10 -8.04
N SER A 52 14.24 10.79 -7.93
CA SER A 52 13.49 10.13 -6.86
C SER A 52 13.74 8.63 -6.96
N ARG A 53 13.60 7.92 -5.83
CA ARG A 53 13.68 6.46 -5.76
C ARG A 53 12.68 5.81 -6.69
N LYS A 54 11.47 6.37 -6.78
CA LYS A 54 10.43 5.94 -7.72
C LYS A 54 10.91 5.87 -9.16
N LYS A 55 11.61 6.91 -9.62
CA LYS A 55 12.19 6.95 -10.98
C LYS A 55 13.40 6.04 -11.12
N ALA A 56 14.21 5.90 -10.07
CA ALA A 56 15.32 4.96 -10.06
C ALA A 56 14.85 3.51 -10.19
N VAL A 57 13.84 3.09 -9.43
CA VAL A 57 13.20 1.78 -9.51
C VAL A 57 12.61 1.54 -10.90
N GLN A 58 11.92 2.53 -11.48
CA GLN A 58 11.40 2.42 -12.84
C GLN A 58 12.51 2.13 -13.86
N LYS A 59 13.63 2.86 -13.78
CA LYS A 59 14.79 2.65 -14.65
C LYS A 59 15.47 1.31 -14.37
N ALA A 60 15.54 0.88 -13.11
CA ALA A 60 16.11 -0.42 -12.71
C ALA A 60 15.34 -1.59 -13.33
N VAL A 61 14.01 -1.56 -13.22
CA VAL A 61 13.14 -2.59 -13.81
C VAL A 61 13.28 -2.62 -15.34
N GLN A 62 13.28 -1.45 -16.00
CA GLN A 62 13.48 -1.38 -17.45
C GLN A 62 14.85 -1.93 -17.88
N TRP A 63 15.90 -1.59 -17.13
CA TRP A 63 17.23 -2.12 -17.35
C TRP A 63 17.27 -3.64 -17.20
N PHE A 64 16.68 -4.18 -16.13
CA PHE A 64 16.65 -5.61 -15.87
C PHE A 64 16.01 -6.38 -17.02
N TRP A 65 14.83 -5.96 -17.47
CA TRP A 65 14.13 -6.63 -18.57
C TRP A 65 14.84 -6.50 -19.91
N LYS A 66 15.49 -5.37 -20.17
CA LYS A 66 16.22 -5.13 -21.42
C LYS A 66 17.44 -6.05 -21.54
N ASP A 67 18.19 -6.19 -20.46
CA ASP A 67 19.50 -6.86 -20.50
C ASP A 67 19.39 -8.36 -20.19
N PHE A 68 18.52 -8.76 -19.26
CA PHE A 68 18.40 -10.16 -18.85
C PHE A 68 17.23 -10.89 -19.51
N LYS A 69 16.22 -10.18 -20.04
CA LYS A 69 15.06 -10.77 -20.75
C LYS A 69 14.39 -11.96 -20.03
N GLY A 70 14.40 -11.96 -18.69
CA GLY A 70 13.85 -13.03 -17.86
C GLY A 70 14.80 -14.18 -17.52
N ALA A 71 16.05 -14.15 -17.98
CA ALA A 71 17.04 -15.20 -17.71
C ALA A 71 17.35 -15.38 -16.21
N LEU A 72 17.34 -14.30 -15.44
CA LEU A 72 17.51 -14.32 -13.98
C LEU A 72 16.19 -14.56 -13.21
N GLY A 73 15.12 -14.93 -13.91
CA GLY A 73 13.80 -15.09 -13.30
C GLY A 73 13.15 -13.75 -12.90
N PRO A 74 12.21 -13.77 -11.93
CA PRO A 74 11.41 -12.61 -11.60
C PRO A 74 12.18 -11.56 -10.78
N VAL A 75 12.00 -10.29 -11.14
CA VAL A 75 12.72 -9.14 -10.57
C VAL A 75 12.72 -9.10 -9.04
N HIS A 76 11.59 -9.42 -8.40
CA HIS A 76 11.40 -9.30 -6.95
C HIS A 76 12.27 -10.27 -6.12
N LYS A 77 12.81 -11.32 -6.73
CA LYS A 77 13.70 -12.27 -6.04
C LYS A 77 15.17 -11.91 -6.13
N VAL A 78 15.55 -11.19 -7.19
CA VAL A 78 16.95 -10.98 -7.56
C VAL A 78 17.40 -9.56 -7.34
N MET A 79 16.51 -8.57 -7.52
CA MET A 79 16.88 -7.16 -7.56
C MET A 79 16.39 -6.40 -6.33
N THR A 80 17.31 -5.69 -5.69
CA THR A 80 17.02 -4.66 -4.68
C THR A 80 17.60 -3.31 -5.13
N VAL A 81 17.01 -2.23 -4.61
CA VAL A 81 17.44 -0.85 -4.86
C VAL A 81 17.56 -0.16 -3.52
N ASN A 82 18.70 0.46 -3.27
CA ASN A 82 18.95 1.13 -2.00
C ASN A 82 18.10 2.40 -1.82
N ASP A 83 18.06 2.93 -0.60
CA ASP A 83 17.41 4.20 -0.27
C ASP A 83 18.36 5.19 0.42
N PRO A 84 19.36 5.73 -0.29
CA PRO A 84 20.43 6.53 0.30
C PRO A 84 19.97 7.95 0.72
N PHE A 85 18.74 8.32 0.41
CA PHE A 85 18.17 9.64 0.70
C PHE A 85 16.95 9.56 1.63
N ASP A 86 16.73 8.41 2.26
CA ASP A 86 15.64 8.16 3.21
C ASP A 86 14.25 8.57 2.66
N GLU A 87 14.02 8.33 1.36
CA GLU A 87 12.75 8.66 0.71
C GLU A 87 11.62 7.72 1.18
N VAL A 88 11.97 6.50 1.59
CA VAL A 88 11.02 5.51 2.09
C VAL A 88 10.83 5.72 3.59
N SER A 89 9.68 6.28 3.94
CA SER A 89 9.23 6.50 5.32
C SER A 89 7.79 5.99 5.49
N TYR A 90 7.48 5.48 6.68
CA TYR A 90 6.15 5.01 7.00
C TYR A 90 5.21 6.18 7.37
N ASP A 91 4.01 6.16 6.80
CA ASP A 91 2.88 6.99 7.21
C ASP A 91 1.55 6.20 7.09
N ASP A 92 0.45 6.78 7.59
CA ASP A 92 -0.90 6.17 7.47
C ASP A 92 -1.34 5.93 6.01
N GLY A 93 -0.77 6.71 5.08
CA GLY A 93 -0.94 6.63 3.64
C GLY A 93 -0.10 5.55 2.96
N PHE A 94 0.84 4.91 3.67
CA PHE A 94 1.89 4.09 3.08
C PHE A 94 1.32 2.99 2.18
N ALA A 95 1.73 3.04 0.92
CA ALA A 95 1.27 2.14 -0.12
C ALA A 95 2.39 1.17 -0.49
N CYS A 96 2.25 -0.08 -0.04
CA CYS A 96 3.24 -1.15 -0.32
C CYS A 96 3.42 -1.42 -1.82
N ASN A 97 2.43 -1.08 -2.65
CA ASN A 97 2.47 -1.28 -4.09
C ASN A 97 3.08 -0.10 -4.87
N ASP A 98 3.39 1.03 -4.21
CA ASP A 98 4.05 2.15 -4.89
C ASP A 98 5.47 1.73 -5.30
N LEU A 99 5.89 2.15 -6.49
CA LEU A 99 7.23 1.87 -7.01
C LEU A 99 8.34 2.38 -6.09
N ALA A 100 8.10 3.50 -5.39
CA ALA A 100 9.03 4.02 -4.39
C ALA A 100 9.25 3.06 -3.20
N ASN A 101 8.32 2.12 -2.96
CA ASN A 101 8.32 1.20 -1.82
C ASN A 101 8.58 -0.26 -2.26
N LYS A 102 8.96 -0.48 -3.52
CA LYS A 102 9.30 -1.81 -4.06
C LYS A 102 10.80 -2.06 -4.09
N TYR A 103 11.16 -3.33 -4.10
CA TYR A 103 12.54 -3.83 -4.22
C TYR A 103 13.45 -3.19 -3.16
N LEU A 104 12.95 -3.08 -1.92
CA LEU A 104 13.69 -2.53 -0.80
C LEU A 104 14.83 -3.47 -0.40
N GLU A 105 15.95 -2.90 0.02
CA GLU A 105 17.02 -3.66 0.69
C GLU A 105 16.65 -3.94 2.16
N ASP A 106 17.29 -4.94 2.77
CA ASP A 106 16.99 -5.38 4.12
C ASP A 106 17.10 -4.25 5.16
N GLU A 107 18.12 -3.39 5.04
CA GLU A 107 18.32 -2.23 5.93
C GLU A 107 17.13 -1.26 5.87
N THR A 108 16.63 -0.96 4.66
CA THR A 108 15.47 -0.08 4.48
C THR A 108 14.19 -0.76 4.99
N ILE A 109 14.04 -2.06 4.79
CA ILE A 109 12.90 -2.83 5.29
C ILE A 109 12.84 -2.76 6.82
N GLU A 110 13.96 -3.04 7.50
CA GLU A 110 14.03 -3.03 8.96
C GLU A 110 13.66 -1.65 9.53
N ARG A 111 14.23 -0.59 8.97
CA ARG A 111 13.89 0.78 9.35
C ARG A 111 12.40 1.10 9.20
N VAL A 112 11.78 0.69 8.10
CA VAL A 112 10.34 0.95 7.85
C VAL A 112 9.46 0.10 8.77
N LEU A 113 9.86 -1.14 9.08
CA LEU A 113 9.14 -2.00 10.01
C LEU A 113 9.18 -1.45 11.44
N GLU A 114 10.31 -0.89 11.87
CA GLU A 114 10.42 -0.19 13.15
C GLU A 114 9.49 1.03 13.22
N GLN A 115 9.41 1.81 12.14
CA GLN A 115 8.50 2.96 12.07
C GLN A 115 7.01 2.56 12.05
N ALA A 116 6.70 1.36 11.53
CA ALA A 116 5.33 0.90 11.37
C ALA A 116 4.71 0.33 12.64
N ASP A 117 5.48 0.09 13.70
CA ASP A 117 5.01 -0.40 15.01
C ASP A 117 3.97 -1.56 14.92
N GLY A 118 4.26 -2.55 14.07
CA GLY A 118 3.40 -3.73 13.89
C GLY A 118 2.24 -3.57 12.90
N ASP A 119 2.18 -2.49 12.12
CA ASP A 119 1.24 -2.35 11.00
C ASP A 119 1.70 -3.09 9.73
N LEU A 120 3.02 -3.21 9.54
CA LEU A 120 3.67 -3.82 8.38
C LEU A 120 4.45 -5.08 8.75
N ALA A 121 4.61 -5.97 7.79
CA ALA A 121 5.48 -7.16 7.84
C ALA A 121 6.17 -7.34 6.48
N ARG A 122 7.25 -8.14 6.44
CA ARG A 122 7.84 -8.60 5.18
C ARG A 122 6.83 -9.41 4.37
N ASP A 123 6.84 -9.21 3.05
CA ASP A 123 5.92 -9.91 2.16
C ASP A 123 6.57 -11.17 1.57
N ASP A 124 6.52 -12.25 2.35
CA ASP A 124 7.05 -13.57 1.92
C ASP A 124 6.07 -14.36 1.03
N SER A 125 5.09 -13.68 0.43
CA SER A 125 4.06 -14.35 -0.36
C SER A 125 4.61 -14.75 -1.73
N GLU A 126 4.26 -15.93 -2.21
CA GLU A 126 4.48 -16.29 -3.61
C GLU A 126 3.48 -15.52 -4.49
N GLY A 127 3.90 -14.36 -5.00
CA GLY A 127 3.09 -13.59 -5.92
C GLY A 127 2.89 -14.32 -7.26
N SER A 128 1.98 -13.79 -8.08
CA SER A 128 1.74 -14.31 -9.43
C SER A 128 2.53 -13.53 -10.47
N GLU A 129 2.63 -14.05 -11.69
CA GLU A 129 3.34 -13.39 -12.80
C GLU A 129 2.84 -11.96 -13.07
N ASN A 130 1.52 -11.75 -13.00
CA ASN A 130 0.88 -10.44 -13.18
C ASN A 130 0.86 -9.58 -11.90
N HIS A 131 1.06 -10.21 -10.73
CA HIS A 131 1.04 -9.55 -9.43
C HIS A 131 2.21 -10.05 -8.59
N PRO A 132 3.43 -9.59 -8.86
CA PRO A 132 4.59 -9.94 -8.05
C PRO A 132 4.39 -9.45 -6.61
N PRO A 133 4.97 -10.15 -5.62
CA PRO A 133 4.92 -9.71 -4.24
C PRO A 133 5.62 -8.37 -4.09
N ASN A 134 5.25 -7.62 -3.05
CA ASN A 134 5.93 -6.37 -2.72
C ASN A 134 7.08 -6.67 -1.74
N SER A 135 7.81 -5.65 -1.30
CA SER A 135 8.82 -5.85 -0.24
C SER A 135 8.17 -5.94 1.15
N LEU A 136 7.03 -5.26 1.31
CA LEU A 136 6.29 -5.16 2.57
C LEU A 136 4.81 -5.45 2.31
N LYS A 137 4.12 -6.01 3.31
CA LYS A 137 2.68 -6.18 3.33
C LYS A 137 2.10 -5.63 4.63
N ARG A 138 0.86 -5.19 4.59
CA ARG A 138 0.12 -4.80 5.79
C ARG A 138 -0.35 -6.04 6.54
N ILE A 139 -0.12 -6.08 7.85
CA ILE A 139 -0.61 -7.15 8.72
C ILE A 139 -2.13 -7.07 8.84
N ARG A 140 -2.67 -5.84 8.92
CA ARG A 140 -4.11 -5.58 8.98
C ARG A 140 -4.56 -4.74 7.80
N ARG A 141 -5.72 -5.10 7.24
CA ARG A 141 -6.36 -4.29 6.19
C ARG A 141 -6.73 -2.93 6.77
N ARG A 142 -6.27 -1.85 6.12
CA ARG A 142 -6.68 -0.47 6.46
C ARG A 142 -8.22 -0.37 6.43
N ARG A 143 -8.82 -0.06 7.57
CA ARG A 143 -10.24 0.32 7.63
C ARG A 143 -10.33 1.75 7.13
N LYS A 144 -11.01 1.96 6.01
CA LYS A 144 -11.34 3.31 5.57
C LYS A 144 -12.47 3.78 6.47
N GLU A 145 -12.21 4.81 7.28
CA GLU A 145 -13.23 5.38 8.14
C GLU A 145 -14.27 6.12 7.29
N ASP A 146 -15.52 6.03 7.71
CA ASP A 146 -16.59 6.79 7.09
C ASP A 146 -16.61 8.19 7.71
N VAL A 147 -16.61 9.21 6.87
CA VAL A 147 -16.62 10.61 7.32
C VAL A 147 -18.06 11.01 7.65
N GLU A 148 -18.30 11.56 8.84
CA GLU A 148 -19.60 12.14 9.16
C GLU A 148 -19.76 13.46 8.39
N ILE A 149 -20.68 13.47 7.43
CA ILE A 149 -20.95 14.64 6.56
C ILE A 149 -22.12 15.50 7.09
N ALA A 150 -22.94 14.93 7.97
CA ALA A 150 -24.05 15.56 8.66
C ALA A 150 -24.53 14.63 9.79
N PRO A 151 -25.37 15.09 10.74
CA PRO A 151 -25.81 14.27 11.85
C PRO A 151 -26.37 12.92 11.40
N ARG A 152 -25.71 11.83 11.83
CA ARG A 152 -26.04 10.44 11.47
C ARG A 152 -25.87 10.08 9.98
N LEU A 153 -25.31 10.96 9.17
CA LEU A 153 -24.97 10.71 7.77
C LEU A 153 -23.47 10.51 7.64
N PHE A 154 -23.09 9.32 7.19
CA PHE A 154 -21.72 8.91 7.01
C PHE A 154 -21.43 8.67 5.54
N GLN A 155 -20.34 9.22 5.03
CA GLN A 155 -19.88 9.00 3.67
C GLN A 155 -18.67 8.09 3.69
N THR A 156 -18.80 6.94 3.01
CA THR A 156 -17.67 6.06 2.73
C THR A 156 -16.68 6.75 1.78
N SER A 157 -15.42 6.38 1.86
CA SER A 157 -14.37 6.75 0.88
C SER A 157 -14.74 6.47 -0.60
N GLY A 158 -15.66 5.54 -0.87
CA GLY A 158 -16.19 5.27 -2.22
C GLY A 158 -17.35 6.19 -2.65
N GLY A 159 -17.69 7.21 -1.85
CA GLY A 159 -18.73 8.19 -2.12
C GLY A 159 -20.16 7.73 -1.81
N SER A 160 -20.35 6.52 -1.30
CA SER A 160 -21.68 6.06 -0.85
C SER A 160 -22.03 6.69 0.51
N ILE A 161 -23.26 7.19 0.64
CA ILE A 161 -23.77 7.82 1.85
C ILE A 161 -24.67 6.84 2.61
N TYR A 162 -24.51 6.76 3.92
CA TYR A 162 -25.29 5.93 4.83
C TYR A 162 -25.94 6.78 5.91
N TYR A 163 -27.18 6.44 6.28
CA TYR A 163 -27.86 7.02 7.44
C TYR A 163 -27.86 6.03 8.60
N LYS A 164 -27.33 6.43 9.76
CA LYS A 164 -27.25 5.61 10.97
C LYS A 164 -28.50 5.81 11.83
N THR A 165 -29.39 4.82 11.82
CA THR A 165 -30.53 4.75 12.73
C THR A 165 -30.12 4.06 14.04
N SER A 166 -30.55 4.59 15.18
CA SER A 166 -30.39 3.96 16.49
C SER A 166 -31.73 3.44 16.97
N GLU A 167 -31.83 2.14 17.20
CA GLU A 167 -32.98 1.53 17.87
C GLU A 167 -32.74 1.59 19.39
N PRO A 168 -33.69 2.10 20.18
CA PRO A 168 -33.59 2.09 21.62
C PRO A 168 -33.60 0.63 22.13
N PRO A 169 -32.94 0.36 23.27
CA PRO A 169 -32.87 -0.99 23.80
C PRO A 169 -34.25 -1.50 24.19
N MET A 170 -34.60 -2.71 23.73
CA MET A 170 -35.89 -3.36 24.02
C MET A 170 -35.97 -3.98 25.43
N GLY A 171 -35.28 -3.43 26.43
CA GLY A 171 -35.32 -3.93 27.81
C GLY A 171 -34.30 -3.27 28.75
N LYS A 172 -34.52 -3.39 30.07
CA LYS A 172 -33.57 -2.95 31.10
C LYS A 172 -32.27 -3.75 30.96
N GLY A 173 -31.16 -3.06 30.67
CA GLY A 173 -29.82 -3.66 30.54
C GLY A 173 -29.39 -4.02 29.10
N MET A 174 -30.24 -3.85 28.09
CA MET A 174 -29.85 -4.06 26.70
C MET A 174 -29.14 -2.82 26.13
N ARG A 175 -28.14 -3.02 25.26
CA ARG A 175 -27.49 -1.95 24.50
C ARG A 175 -28.35 -1.58 23.28
N SER A 176 -28.40 -0.29 22.95
CA SER A 176 -29.04 0.22 21.74
C SER A 176 -28.39 -0.39 20.49
N LYS A 177 -29.21 -0.90 19.56
CA LYS A 177 -28.73 -1.45 18.30
C LYS A 177 -28.70 -0.33 17.26
N SER A 178 -27.57 -0.12 16.61
CA SER A 178 -27.49 0.81 15.49
C SER A 178 -27.55 0.06 14.16
N LYS A 179 -28.38 0.54 13.23
CA LYS A 179 -28.46 0.04 11.86
C LYS A 179 -28.09 1.16 10.89
N SER A 180 -27.21 0.84 9.93
CA SER A 180 -26.84 1.76 8.85
C SER A 180 -27.65 1.45 7.60
N VAL A 181 -28.29 2.46 7.02
CA VAL A 181 -29.11 2.34 5.80
C VAL A 181 -28.40 3.06 4.67
N LYS A 182 -28.08 2.34 3.59
CA LYS A 182 -27.48 2.92 2.39
C LYS A 182 -28.49 3.83 1.66
N LEU A 183 -28.07 5.06 1.37
CA LEU A 183 -28.84 5.99 0.56
C LEU A 183 -28.45 5.83 -0.92
N SER A 184 -29.42 6.09 -1.80
CA SER A 184 -29.19 6.10 -3.25
C SER A 184 -28.57 7.42 -3.72
N SER A 185 -28.71 8.48 -2.93
CA SER A 185 -28.14 9.80 -3.20
C SER A 185 -26.64 9.84 -3.04
N LYS A 186 -25.98 10.61 -3.92
CA LYS A 186 -24.53 10.87 -3.92
C LYS A 186 -24.14 12.27 -3.42
N SER A 187 -25.11 13.14 -3.15
CA SER A 187 -24.87 14.49 -2.61
C SER A 187 -25.63 14.69 -1.31
N LEU A 188 -25.10 15.55 -0.43
CA LEU A 188 -25.65 15.79 0.91
C LEU A 188 -27.11 16.28 0.86
N GLU A 189 -27.43 17.26 0.01
CA GLU A 189 -28.80 17.78 -0.11
C GLU A 189 -29.81 16.73 -0.58
N LYS A 190 -29.42 15.87 -1.52
CA LYS A 190 -30.28 14.80 -2.01
C LYS A 190 -30.45 13.71 -0.95
N ALA A 191 -29.37 13.40 -0.21
CA ALA A 191 -29.39 12.48 0.91
C ALA A 191 -30.35 12.95 2.02
N LEU A 192 -30.32 14.23 2.39
CA LEU A 192 -31.25 14.80 3.37
C LEU A 192 -32.71 14.69 2.91
N ARG A 193 -33.01 15.05 1.66
CA ARG A 193 -34.35 14.89 1.07
C ARG A 193 -34.78 13.43 1.05
N GLU A 194 -33.87 12.52 0.72
CA GLU A 194 -34.13 11.08 0.69
C GLU A 194 -34.40 10.51 2.07
N VAL A 195 -33.68 10.96 3.11
CA VAL A 195 -33.92 10.60 4.51
C VAL A 195 -35.34 10.96 4.93
N SER A 196 -35.76 12.20 4.68
CA SER A 196 -37.13 12.65 5.00
C SER A 196 -38.19 11.93 4.16
N ARG A 197 -37.93 11.70 2.87
CA ARG A 197 -38.84 10.95 1.99
C ARG A 197 -39.02 9.49 2.42
N ARG A 198 -37.96 8.85 2.90
CA ARG A 198 -37.97 7.47 3.42
C ARG A 198 -38.43 7.39 4.88
N GLY A 199 -38.64 8.53 5.55
CA GLY A 199 -39.06 8.59 6.96
C GLY A 199 -38.05 7.99 7.94
N LEU A 200 -36.76 7.99 7.60
CA LEU A 200 -35.71 7.41 8.44
C LEU A 200 -35.46 8.22 9.71
N ASP A 201 -35.75 9.51 9.65
CA ASP A 201 -35.81 10.46 10.76
C ASP A 201 -37.01 10.18 11.70
N LYS A 202 -38.17 9.83 11.15
CA LYS A 202 -39.41 9.60 11.91
C LYS A 202 -39.36 8.38 12.82
N CYS A 203 -38.64 7.32 12.44
CA CYS A 203 -38.47 6.15 13.32
C CYS A 203 -37.88 6.50 14.70
N VAL A 204 -37.18 7.64 14.80
CA VAL A 204 -36.60 8.14 16.04
C VAL A 204 -37.58 9.05 16.79
N THR A 205 -38.29 9.93 16.07
CA THR A 205 -39.16 10.95 16.68
C THR A 205 -40.50 10.38 17.19
N THR A 206 -41.07 9.39 16.49
CA THR A 206 -42.44 8.91 16.77
C THR A 206 -42.56 8.07 18.06
N ARG A 207 -41.46 7.75 18.73
CA ARG A 207 -41.48 6.95 19.98
C ARG A 207 -40.94 7.65 21.22
N LEU A 208 -40.30 8.82 21.07
CA LEU A 208 -40.01 9.71 22.20
C LEU A 208 -41.30 10.30 22.80
N SER A 209 -42.31 10.58 21.96
CA SER A 209 -43.63 11.03 22.41
C SER A 209 -44.46 9.96 23.13
N LYS A 210 -44.10 8.67 23.02
CA LYS A 210 -44.76 7.57 23.73
C LYS A 210 -44.12 7.21 25.09
N GLN A 211 -42.99 7.82 25.44
CA GLN A 211 -42.36 7.65 26.76
C GLN A 211 -42.61 8.85 27.69
N ALA A 212 -43.27 9.90 27.20
CA ALA A 212 -43.62 11.10 27.97
C ALA A 212 -45.13 11.21 28.27
N ALA A 213 -45.87 10.10 28.15
CA ALA A 213 -47.29 9.99 28.50
C ALA A 213 -47.48 8.87 29.54
#